data_AF-A0AA36MWL8-F1
#
_entry.id   AF-A0AA36MWL8-F1
#
_cell.length_a   1.000
_cell.length_b   1.000
_cell.length_c   1.000
_cell.angle_alpha   90.00
_cell.angle_beta   90.00
_cell.angle_gamma   90.00
#
_symmetry.space_group_name_H-M   'P 1'
#
loop_
_entity.id
_entity.type
_entity.pdbx_description
1 polymer ?
#
loop_
_entity_poly.entity_id
_entity_poly.type
_entity_poly.pdbx_seq_one_letter_code
_entity_poly.pdbx_strand_id
1 'polypeptide(L)'
;MLPLFLAIFSWQSARDVLLHSDSSCSMVVDSGVVRILDFMHKVEAFNALNEEEMLQLAKVFHTQEVAEGECIVRQGEEGNELFFIESGSVSVRRGSPEAEVNTLCPGSYFGEAALIQRAPRNASIYALEDVRLRVLSRAQFEEFDLQCKLHLELKGEGMKNGLQELLKELVTVRTFCKALLLLGVYFGAAVLIFANLEGWDPVDVVYFSIITLMTVGYGDFAPKHWGSRLVLVFFVLASLILVATSIGEFLESLVALEIRNERARKALQLKQARVGVFDPEAQKSRWRRRTISCFFALFALLASCSVVAKLMVRKCHTWVDALYFSVVTLSTIGYGDLTPGKEPGSRVVIGIVVLIGVPLFALFLARMVEIAYGRARNSGIPAVVGGLTNEKFEQLIEFTDKLWRAGGYNSRPQDSLREQITPFEFLCFILTQNDTVSVDEIKQIMGNFTELDVTKNGLLEQSDVDEWLRRGSCNPKGFSPRRLRRLTQSASFHNNSLPPENANAAQ
;
A
#
# COMPACT_ATOMS: atom_id res chain seq x y z
N MET A 1 11.73 18.92 -20.87
CA MET A 1 12.23 19.24 -19.51
C MET A 1 12.67 20.70 -19.44
N LEU A 2 11.73 21.62 -19.67
CA LEU A 2 12.01 23.06 -19.73
C LEU A 2 10.76 23.87 -19.32
N PRO A 3 10.22 23.64 -18.11
CA PRO A 3 9.60 24.75 -17.37
C PRO A 3 9.81 24.70 -15.84
N LEU A 4 10.90 24.09 -15.33
CA LEU A 4 11.19 24.03 -13.87
C LEU A 4 12.31 24.98 -13.40
N PHE A 5 12.96 25.70 -14.31
CA PHE A 5 14.10 26.58 -14.00
C PHE A 5 13.76 28.08 -13.90
N LEU A 6 12.52 28.50 -14.23
CA LEU A 6 12.12 29.91 -14.21
C LEU A 6 11.41 30.36 -12.93
N ALA A 7 11.10 29.45 -11.99
CA ALA A 7 10.41 29.80 -10.74
C ALA A 7 11.36 30.15 -9.58
N ILE A 8 12.67 29.89 -9.71
CA ILE A 8 13.65 30.12 -8.62
C ILE A 8 14.36 31.48 -8.78
N PHE A 9 14.33 32.10 -9.97
CA PHE A 9 15.08 33.34 -10.24
C PHE A 9 14.31 34.65 -9.99
N SER A 10 13.00 34.60 -9.66
CA SER A 10 12.23 35.84 -9.40
C SER A 10 12.26 36.31 -7.95
N TRP A 11 12.68 35.48 -7.00
CA TRP A 11 12.66 35.82 -5.57
C TRP A 11 13.92 36.58 -5.13
N GLN A 12 15.05 36.37 -5.81
CA GLN A 12 16.33 37.00 -5.44
C GLN A 12 16.45 38.45 -5.96
N SER A 13 15.84 38.78 -7.10
CA SER A 13 15.81 40.17 -7.61
C SER A 13 14.75 41.07 -6.94
N ALA A 14 13.70 40.50 -6.34
CA ALA A 14 12.72 41.30 -5.58
C ALA A 14 13.30 41.82 -4.25
N ARG A 15 14.28 41.12 -3.68
CA ARG A 15 14.93 41.48 -2.42
C ARG A 15 15.91 42.65 -2.56
N ASP A 16 16.57 42.78 -3.72
CA ASP A 16 17.55 43.85 -3.96
C ASP A 16 16.92 45.16 -4.43
N VAL A 17 15.73 45.13 -5.04
CA VAL A 17 15.00 46.35 -5.47
C VAL A 17 14.38 47.10 -4.28
N LEU A 18 14.18 46.44 -3.14
CA LEU A 18 13.66 47.08 -1.92
C LEU A 18 14.74 47.77 -1.07
N LEU A 19 16.03 47.65 -1.40
CA LEU A 19 17.12 48.21 -0.59
C LEU A 19 17.78 49.47 -1.17
N HIS A 20 17.46 49.87 -2.40
CA HIS A 20 17.98 51.11 -3.00
C HIS A 20 16.89 51.86 -3.78
N SER A 21 16.09 52.65 -3.07
CA SER A 21 15.51 53.88 -3.64
C SER A 21 15.39 54.95 -2.56
N ASP A 22 15.70 56.17 -2.99
CA ASP A 22 15.98 57.34 -2.19
C ASP A 22 14.87 57.79 -1.23
N SER A 23 15.34 58.23 -0.06
CA SER A 23 14.92 59.43 0.68
C SER A 23 13.61 60.09 0.24
N SER A 24 12.51 59.78 0.94
CA SER A 24 11.33 60.61 1.24
C SER A 24 10.01 59.81 1.27
N CYS A 25 9.91 58.75 2.07
CA CYS A 25 8.64 58.30 2.67
C CYS A 25 8.96 57.27 3.75
N SER A 26 8.92 57.65 5.03
CA SER A 26 8.96 56.68 6.11
C SER A 26 7.61 55.95 6.17
N MET A 27 7.41 54.95 5.29
CA MET A 27 6.39 53.95 5.53
C MET A 27 6.90 53.06 6.66
N VAL A 28 6.39 53.33 7.86
CA VAL A 28 6.47 52.40 8.98
C VAL A 28 5.72 51.14 8.54
N VAL A 29 6.44 50.17 7.98
CA VAL A 29 5.90 48.84 7.78
C VAL A 29 5.74 48.25 9.17
N ASP A 30 4.48 48.12 9.62
CA ASP A 30 4.15 47.61 10.93
C ASP A 30 4.75 46.20 11.10
N SER A 31 5.74 46.09 11.99
CA SER A 31 6.46 44.83 12.25
C SER A 31 5.54 43.67 12.64
N GLY A 32 4.33 43.97 13.14
CA GLY A 32 3.30 42.97 13.42
C GLY A 32 2.70 42.34 12.15
N VAL A 33 2.45 43.14 11.10
CA VAL A 33 1.83 42.67 9.86
C VAL A 33 2.78 41.75 9.07
N VAL A 34 4.08 42.06 9.05
CA VAL A 34 5.09 41.23 8.38
C VAL A 34 5.15 39.82 8.98
N ARG A 35 5.09 39.71 10.31
CA ARG A 35 5.07 38.42 11.01
C ARG A 35 3.82 37.60 10.69
N ILE A 36 2.67 38.26 10.54
CA ILE A 36 1.41 37.60 10.19
C ILE A 36 1.45 37.09 8.74
N LEU A 37 2.01 37.88 7.81
CA LEU A 37 2.20 37.45 6.43
C LEU A 37 3.15 36.23 6.33
N ASP A 38 4.25 36.23 7.08
CA ASP A 38 5.18 35.09 7.15
C ASP A 38 4.48 33.83 7.69
N PHE A 39 3.55 33.99 8.62
CA PHE A 39 2.71 32.89 9.12
C PHE A 39 1.71 32.42 8.07
N MET A 40 1.00 33.35 7.41
CA MET A 40 0.00 33.03 6.41
C MET A 40 0.60 32.27 5.23
N HIS A 41 1.82 32.59 4.81
CA HIS A 41 2.54 31.84 3.78
C HIS A 41 2.89 30.38 4.17
N LYS A 42 2.86 30.05 5.47
CA LYS A 42 3.12 28.68 5.96
C LYS A 42 1.85 27.85 6.13
N VAL A 43 0.69 28.50 6.18
CA VAL A 43 -0.60 27.82 6.35
C VAL A 43 -1.19 27.57 4.97
N GLU A 44 -1.42 26.30 4.65
CA GLU A 44 -1.86 25.89 3.32
C GLU A 44 -3.18 26.55 2.89
N ALA A 45 -4.10 26.77 3.83
CA ALA A 45 -5.40 27.39 3.59
C ALA A 45 -5.36 28.79 2.97
N PHE A 46 -4.23 29.51 3.05
CA PHE A 46 -4.08 30.85 2.46
C PHE A 46 -3.39 30.85 1.09
N ASN A 47 -2.94 29.70 0.57
CA ASN A 47 -2.25 29.62 -0.73
C ASN A 47 -3.12 30.07 -1.90
N ALA A 48 -4.45 30.03 -1.75
CA ALA A 48 -5.40 30.49 -2.75
C ALA A 48 -5.69 32.00 -2.69
N LEU A 49 -5.12 32.72 -1.73
CA LEU A 49 -5.23 34.17 -1.62
C LEU A 49 -4.14 34.86 -2.45
N ASN A 50 -4.48 35.95 -3.13
CA ASN A 50 -3.48 36.81 -3.76
C ASN A 50 -2.78 37.70 -2.70
N GLU A 51 -1.68 38.37 -3.07
CA GLU A 51 -0.92 39.18 -2.11
C GLU A 51 -1.74 40.32 -1.49
N GLU A 52 -2.66 40.93 -2.25
CA GLU A 52 -3.51 42.02 -1.75
C GLU A 52 -4.54 41.53 -0.72
N GLU A 53 -5.19 40.39 -1.00
CA GLU A 53 -6.10 39.68 -0.10
C GLU A 53 -5.36 39.24 1.17
N MET A 54 -4.14 38.71 1.05
CA MET A 54 -3.32 38.34 2.22
C MET A 54 -3.00 39.54 3.09
N LEU A 55 -2.68 40.68 2.48
CA LEU A 55 -2.33 41.92 3.20
C LEU A 55 -3.56 42.54 3.88
N GLN A 56 -4.73 42.44 3.28
CA GLN A 56 -6.00 42.84 3.90
C GLN A 56 -6.39 41.89 5.04
N LEU A 57 -6.26 40.58 4.85
CA LEU A 57 -6.58 39.59 5.87
C LEU A 57 -5.62 39.66 7.06
N ALA A 58 -4.32 39.91 6.81
CA ALA A 58 -3.30 40.11 7.84
C ALA A 58 -3.65 41.25 8.82
N LYS A 59 -4.38 42.27 8.36
CA LYS A 59 -4.80 43.42 9.19
C LYS A 59 -5.99 43.12 10.10
N VAL A 60 -6.78 42.10 9.77
CA VAL A 60 -8.03 41.79 10.49
C VAL A 60 -7.90 40.57 11.41
N PHE A 61 -6.77 39.87 11.37
CA PHE A 61 -6.47 38.80 12.32
C PHE A 61 -6.37 39.32 13.75
N HIS A 62 -7.03 38.62 14.66
CA HIS A 62 -6.83 38.83 16.09
C HIS A 62 -5.97 37.71 16.66
N THR A 63 -5.06 38.07 17.57
CA THR A 63 -4.25 37.10 18.30
C THR A 63 -4.97 36.71 19.58
N GLN A 64 -5.05 35.42 19.85
CA GLN A 64 -5.51 34.87 21.11
C GLN A 64 -4.43 33.95 21.67
N GLU A 65 -3.97 34.25 22.88
CA GLU A 65 -3.05 33.38 23.62
C GLU A 65 -3.86 32.55 24.61
N VAL A 66 -3.56 31.26 24.67
CA VAL A 66 -4.29 30.26 25.46
C VAL A 66 -3.27 29.46 26.25
N ALA A 67 -3.47 29.35 27.56
CA ALA A 67 -2.54 28.64 28.43
C ALA A 67 -2.70 27.11 28.31
N GLU A 68 -1.65 26.37 28.64
CA GLU A 68 -1.70 24.90 28.72
C GLU A 68 -2.92 24.39 29.51
N GLY A 69 -3.64 23.43 28.93
CA GLY A 69 -4.80 22.78 29.55
C GLY A 69 -6.12 23.54 29.41
N GLU A 70 -6.12 24.78 28.93
CA GLU A 70 -7.35 25.54 28.71
C GLU A 70 -8.17 24.98 27.53
N CYS A 71 -9.50 25.10 27.65
CA CYS A 71 -10.43 24.69 26.61
C CYS A 71 -10.69 25.86 25.66
N ILE A 72 -10.38 25.66 24.37
CA ILE A 72 -10.51 26.70 23.34
C ILE A 72 -11.93 26.73 22.78
N VAL A 73 -12.51 25.55 22.49
CA VAL A 73 -13.91 25.40 22.06
C VAL A 73 -14.47 24.10 22.66
N ARG A 74 -15.76 24.08 23.00
CA ARG A 74 -16.42 22.84 23.45
C ARG A 74 -17.34 22.27 22.38
N GLN A 75 -17.38 20.95 22.30
CA GLN A 75 -18.32 20.23 21.47
C GLN A 75 -19.77 20.63 21.81
N GLY A 76 -20.57 20.91 20.80
CA GLY A 76 -21.99 21.27 20.94
C GLY A 76 -22.25 22.76 21.15
N GLU A 77 -21.22 23.59 21.35
CA GLU A 77 -21.38 25.05 21.38
C GLU A 77 -21.54 25.62 19.97
N GLU A 78 -22.22 26.76 19.85
CA GLU A 78 -22.24 27.49 18.58
C GLU A 78 -20.90 28.18 18.35
N GLY A 79 -20.36 28.04 17.13
CA GLY A 79 -19.06 28.58 16.75
C GLY A 79 -19.17 29.62 15.64
N ASN A 80 -18.68 30.83 15.91
CA ASN A 80 -18.61 31.92 14.93
C ASN A 80 -17.16 32.33 14.59
N GLU A 81 -16.16 31.64 15.12
CA GLU A 81 -14.76 31.86 14.75
C GLU A 81 -14.07 30.63 14.13
N LEU A 82 -13.07 30.93 13.30
CA LEU A 82 -12.06 30.02 12.76
C LEU A 82 -10.72 30.33 13.43
N PHE A 83 -9.99 29.29 13.85
CA PHE A 83 -8.73 29.42 14.56
C PHE A 83 -7.60 28.81 13.75
N PHE A 84 -6.48 29.52 13.62
CA PHE A 84 -5.24 29.04 13.03
C PHE A 84 -4.15 29.00 14.09
N ILE A 85 -3.36 27.93 14.10
CA ILE A 85 -2.33 27.69 15.13
C ILE A 85 -1.02 28.31 14.67
N GLU A 86 -0.61 29.41 15.30
CA GLU A 86 0.67 30.09 15.03
C GLU A 86 1.83 29.40 15.75
N SER A 87 1.63 29.02 17.01
CA SER A 87 2.59 28.27 17.82
C SER A 87 1.87 27.46 18.91
N GLY A 88 2.49 26.36 19.36
CA GLY A 88 1.91 25.42 20.31
C GLY A 88 1.11 24.29 19.64
N SER A 89 0.46 23.44 20.44
CA SER A 89 -0.29 22.29 19.96
C SER A 89 -1.61 22.10 20.73
N VAL A 90 -2.61 21.53 20.05
CA VAL A 90 -3.95 21.34 20.62
C VAL A 90 -4.45 19.91 20.43
N SER A 91 -5.20 19.42 21.40
CA SER A 91 -5.86 18.11 21.38
C SER A 91 -7.31 18.25 20.94
N VAL A 92 -7.71 17.44 19.96
CA VAL A 92 -9.08 17.33 19.44
C VAL A 92 -9.78 16.17 20.12
N ARG A 93 -10.83 16.45 20.90
CA ARG A 93 -11.59 15.44 21.64
C ARG A 93 -13.04 15.40 21.20
N ARG A 94 -13.62 14.20 21.09
CA ARG A 94 -15.00 14.02 20.62
C ARG A 94 -15.73 12.92 21.39
N GLY A 95 -17.03 13.09 21.57
CA GLY A 95 -17.92 12.08 22.17
C GLY A 95 -18.32 12.40 23.61
N SER A 96 -19.05 11.46 24.23
CA SER A 96 -19.44 11.53 25.64
C SER A 96 -19.31 10.12 26.24
N PRO A 97 -18.25 9.81 27.00
CA PRO A 97 -17.18 10.71 27.45
C PRO A 97 -16.26 11.19 26.31
N GLU A 98 -15.66 12.37 26.48
CA GLU A 98 -14.73 12.94 25.49
C GLU A 98 -13.47 12.08 25.37
N ALA A 99 -13.21 11.55 24.18
CA ALA A 99 -11.99 10.82 23.85
C ALA A 99 -11.14 11.63 22.87
N GLU A 100 -9.83 11.60 23.04
CA GLU A 100 -8.89 12.21 22.09
C GLU A 100 -8.92 11.47 20.75
N VAL A 101 -9.09 12.23 19.68
CA VAL A 101 -9.21 11.73 18.30
C VAL A 101 -8.03 12.18 17.45
N ASN A 102 -7.49 13.38 17.72
CA ASN A 102 -6.39 13.94 16.94
C ASN A 102 -5.61 15.01 17.72
N THR A 103 -4.42 15.34 17.25
CA THR A 103 -3.60 16.46 17.75
C THR A 103 -3.24 17.37 16.58
N LEU A 104 -3.38 18.68 16.73
CA LEU A 104 -3.07 19.67 15.70
C LEU A 104 -1.84 20.50 16.13
N CYS A 105 -0.97 20.79 15.17
CA CYS A 105 0.32 21.46 15.36
C CYS A 105 0.34 22.83 14.64
N PRO A 106 1.39 23.66 14.82
CA PRO A 106 1.50 24.94 14.14
C PRO A 106 1.38 24.81 12.62
N GLY A 107 0.65 25.74 12.00
CA GLY A 107 0.29 25.69 10.58
C GLY A 107 -1.08 25.04 10.30
N SER A 108 -1.65 24.34 11.29
CA SER A 108 -3.00 23.76 11.20
C SER A 108 -4.08 24.75 11.62
N TYR A 109 -5.34 24.44 11.32
CA TYR A 109 -6.48 25.27 11.69
C TYR A 109 -7.68 24.40 12.09
N PHE A 110 -8.65 24.99 12.80
CA PHE A 110 -9.85 24.30 13.23
C PHE A 110 -11.03 25.24 13.42
N GLY A 111 -12.24 24.70 13.26
CA GLY A 111 -13.49 25.42 13.47
C GLY A 111 -14.25 25.75 12.18
N GLU A 112 -13.67 25.39 11.03
CA GLU A 112 -14.21 25.56 9.69
C GLU A 112 -15.56 24.86 9.51
N ALA A 113 -15.74 23.68 10.11
CA ALA A 113 -16.98 22.93 10.00
C ALA A 113 -18.20 23.69 10.57
N ALA A 114 -18.02 24.42 11.68
CA ALA A 114 -19.10 25.18 12.30
C ALA A 114 -19.53 26.38 11.44
N LEU A 115 -18.57 27.01 10.74
CA LEU A 115 -18.83 28.11 9.83
C LEU A 115 -19.48 27.64 8.52
N ILE A 116 -18.94 26.58 7.91
CA ILE A 116 -19.39 26.06 6.61
C ILE A 116 -20.76 25.38 6.72
N GLN A 117 -20.96 24.54 7.74
CA GLN A 117 -22.17 23.72 7.87
C GLN A 117 -23.26 24.41 8.69
N ARG A 118 -22.98 25.59 9.27
CA ARG A 118 -23.86 26.30 10.23
C ARG A 118 -24.38 25.35 11.32
N ALA A 119 -23.47 24.56 11.86
CA ALA A 119 -23.74 23.54 12.86
C ALA A 119 -22.93 23.83 14.14
N PRO A 120 -23.35 23.28 15.30
CA PRO A 120 -22.56 23.35 16.52
C PRO A 120 -21.17 22.74 16.34
N ARG A 121 -20.21 23.12 17.20
CA ARG A 121 -18.84 22.60 17.21
C ARG A 121 -18.87 21.07 17.30
N ASN A 122 -18.19 20.39 16.37
CA ASN A 122 -18.22 18.93 16.24
C ASN A 122 -17.33 18.19 17.25
N ALA A 123 -16.40 18.91 17.89
CA ALA A 123 -15.40 18.40 18.82
C ALA A 123 -15.00 19.51 19.81
N SER A 124 -14.51 19.10 20.98
CA SER A 124 -13.86 19.98 21.96
C SER A 124 -12.37 20.07 21.66
N ILE A 125 -11.79 21.25 21.83
CA ILE A 125 -10.36 21.50 21.58
C ILE A 125 -9.72 22.01 22.87
N TYR A 126 -8.60 21.42 23.26
CA TYR A 126 -7.84 21.79 24.45
C TYR A 126 -6.39 22.10 24.09
N ALA A 127 -5.82 23.13 24.71
CA ALA A 127 -4.40 23.43 24.61
C ALA A 127 -3.57 22.34 25.30
N LEU A 128 -2.57 21.79 24.61
CA LEU A 128 -1.62 20.83 25.19
C LEU A 128 -0.37 21.51 25.75
N GLU A 129 -0.12 22.75 25.35
CA GLU A 129 0.95 23.64 25.79
C GLU A 129 0.45 25.09 25.60
N ASP A 130 1.25 26.11 25.90
CA ASP A 130 0.87 27.49 25.61
C ASP A 130 0.71 27.71 24.09
N VAL A 131 -0.52 28.01 23.66
CA VAL A 131 -0.87 28.13 22.24
C VAL A 131 -1.13 29.59 21.88
N ARG A 132 -0.53 30.02 20.78
CA ARG A 132 -0.88 31.29 20.12
C ARG A 132 -1.72 31.00 18.89
N LEU A 133 -2.93 31.54 18.90
CA LEU A 133 -3.91 31.39 17.83
C LEU A 133 -4.11 32.69 17.08
N ARG A 134 -4.35 32.56 15.77
CA ARG A 134 -4.87 33.63 14.92
C ARG A 134 -6.33 33.35 14.62
N VAL A 135 -7.20 34.29 14.96
CA VAL A 135 -8.65 34.11 14.96
C VAL A 135 -9.29 34.95 13.87
N LEU A 136 -10.20 34.35 13.11
CA LEU A 136 -11.09 35.03 12.17
C LEU A 136 -12.54 34.83 12.58
N SER A 137 -13.31 35.91 12.55
CA SER A 137 -14.76 35.86 12.71
C SER A 137 -15.46 35.34 11.45
N ARG A 138 -16.71 34.88 11.59
CA ARG A 138 -17.56 34.47 10.47
C ARG A 138 -17.70 35.56 9.41
N ALA A 139 -17.87 36.82 9.82
CA ALA A 139 -18.01 37.94 8.89
C ALA A 139 -16.77 38.08 8.00
N GLN A 140 -15.57 37.98 8.59
CA GLN A 140 -14.31 38.00 7.85
C GLN A 140 -14.15 36.74 6.99
N PHE A 141 -14.52 35.57 7.50
CA PHE A 141 -14.49 34.33 6.73
C PHE A 141 -15.35 34.39 5.46
N GLU A 142 -16.53 35.01 5.54
CA GLU A 142 -17.44 35.24 4.42
C GLU A 142 -16.94 36.35 3.48
N GLU A 143 -16.41 37.46 4.03
CA GLU A 143 -15.88 38.60 3.26
C GLU A 143 -14.72 38.21 2.33
N PHE A 144 -13.80 37.38 2.82
CA PHE A 144 -12.63 36.92 2.04
C PHE A 144 -12.90 35.67 1.18
N ASP A 145 -14.15 35.21 1.10
CA ASP A 145 -14.59 33.99 0.38
C ASP A 145 -13.72 32.77 0.71
N LEU A 146 -13.30 32.66 1.98
CA LEU A 146 -12.47 31.55 2.45
C LEU A 146 -13.24 30.23 2.40
N GLN A 147 -14.57 30.26 2.34
CA GLN A 147 -15.42 29.08 2.17
C GLN A 147 -15.14 28.34 0.86
N CYS A 148 -15.10 29.04 -0.27
CA CYS A 148 -14.78 28.41 -1.56
C CYS A 148 -13.33 27.92 -1.58
N LYS A 149 -12.40 28.69 -1.00
CA LYS A 149 -10.96 28.38 -1.01
C LYS A 149 -10.60 27.16 -0.13
N LEU A 150 -11.12 27.06 1.10
CA LEU A 150 -10.94 25.87 1.97
C LEU A 150 -11.67 24.63 1.44
N HIS A 151 -12.88 24.79 0.89
CA HIS A 151 -13.65 23.66 0.36
C HIS A 151 -13.01 23.05 -0.90
N LEU A 152 -12.33 23.87 -1.71
CA LEU A 152 -11.60 23.41 -2.90
C LEU A 152 -10.35 22.59 -2.54
N GLU A 153 -9.72 22.80 -1.38
CA GLU A 153 -8.57 22.02 -0.95
C GLU A 153 -8.97 20.64 -0.38
N LEU A 154 -9.95 20.59 0.53
CA LEU A 154 -10.44 19.30 1.05
C LEU A 154 -11.04 18.41 -0.06
N LYS A 155 -11.75 19.03 -1.01
CA LYS A 155 -12.26 18.32 -2.19
C LYS A 155 -11.16 18.06 -3.20
N GLY A 156 -10.17 18.94 -3.30
CA GLY A 156 -9.02 18.84 -4.19
C GLY A 156 -8.08 17.70 -3.82
N GLU A 157 -7.76 17.51 -2.54
CA GLU A 157 -6.96 16.37 -2.08
C GLU A 157 -7.73 15.05 -2.16
N GLY A 158 -8.99 15.04 -1.74
CA GLY A 158 -9.84 13.85 -1.89
C GLY A 158 -10.03 13.46 -3.36
N MET A 159 -10.21 14.44 -4.25
CA MET A 159 -10.33 14.23 -5.69
C MET A 159 -8.99 13.90 -6.33
N LYS A 160 -7.86 14.47 -5.91
CA LYS A 160 -6.51 14.11 -6.38
C LYS A 160 -6.17 12.66 -6.02
N ASN A 161 -6.43 12.27 -4.78
CA ASN A 161 -6.19 10.90 -4.30
C ASN A 161 -7.12 9.90 -5.00
N GLY A 162 -8.42 10.23 -5.09
CA GLY A 162 -9.38 9.41 -5.83
C GLY A 162 -9.07 9.32 -7.32
N LEU A 163 -8.67 10.42 -7.96
CA LEU A 163 -8.26 10.45 -9.35
C LEU A 163 -6.96 9.69 -9.58
N GLN A 164 -5.98 9.76 -8.68
CA GLN A 164 -4.76 8.96 -8.77
C GLN A 164 -5.05 7.46 -8.63
N GLU A 165 -5.96 7.08 -7.75
CA GLU A 165 -6.36 5.68 -7.57
C GLU A 165 -7.13 5.18 -8.81
N LEU A 166 -8.07 5.96 -9.33
CA LEU A 166 -8.77 5.67 -10.59
C LEU A 166 -7.84 5.65 -11.81
N LEU A 167 -6.86 6.56 -11.88
CA LEU A 167 -5.88 6.60 -12.98
C LEU A 167 -4.98 5.36 -12.93
N LYS A 168 -4.54 4.92 -11.75
CA LYS A 168 -3.81 3.66 -11.60
C LYS A 168 -4.66 2.48 -12.07
N GLU A 169 -5.92 2.39 -11.66
CA GLU A 169 -6.83 1.33 -12.12
C GLU A 169 -7.02 1.36 -13.65
N LEU A 170 -7.25 2.54 -14.23
CA LEU A 170 -7.39 2.70 -15.68
C LEU A 170 -6.12 2.32 -16.44
N VAL A 171 -4.95 2.63 -15.91
CA VAL A 171 -3.66 2.22 -16.49
C VAL A 171 -3.52 0.71 -16.44
N THR A 172 -3.80 0.07 -15.30
CA THR A 172 -3.73 -1.40 -15.17
C THR A 172 -4.67 -2.10 -16.14
N VAL A 173 -5.93 -1.67 -16.21
CA VAL A 173 -6.92 -2.24 -17.16
C VAL A 173 -6.48 -2.02 -18.60
N ARG A 174 -5.95 -0.85 -18.93
CA ARG A 174 -5.46 -0.55 -20.29
C ARG A 174 -4.26 -1.43 -20.66
N THR A 175 -3.33 -1.67 -19.74
CA THR A 175 -2.17 -2.53 -19.96
C THR A 175 -2.63 -3.97 -20.18
N PHE A 176 -3.55 -4.46 -19.35
CA PHE A 176 -4.17 -5.78 -19.50
C PHE A 176 -4.86 -5.96 -20.86
N CYS A 177 -5.69 -5.00 -21.27
CA CYS A 177 -6.33 -5.06 -22.58
C CYS A 177 -5.33 -5.07 -23.74
N LYS A 178 -4.21 -4.35 -23.63
CA LYS A 178 -3.13 -4.38 -24.63
C LYS A 178 -2.43 -5.74 -24.64
N ALA A 179 -2.12 -6.31 -23.48
CA ALA A 179 -1.51 -7.63 -23.37
C ALA A 179 -2.41 -8.70 -24.02
N LEU A 180 -3.72 -8.66 -23.75
CA LEU A 180 -4.70 -9.56 -24.35
C LEU A 180 -4.82 -9.37 -25.88
N LEU A 181 -4.81 -8.12 -26.36
CA LEU A 181 -4.82 -7.83 -27.79
C LEU A 181 -3.57 -8.37 -28.49
N LEU A 182 -2.38 -8.13 -27.91
CA LEU A 182 -1.11 -8.64 -28.44
C LEU A 182 -1.09 -10.16 -28.46
N LEU A 183 -1.56 -10.81 -27.40
CA LEU A 183 -1.72 -12.26 -27.32
C LEU A 183 -2.68 -12.78 -28.40
N GLY A 184 -3.80 -12.09 -28.63
CA GLY A 184 -4.77 -12.45 -29.68
C GLY A 184 -4.21 -12.33 -31.10
N VAL A 185 -3.49 -11.25 -31.41
CA VAL A 185 -2.81 -11.06 -32.70
C VAL A 185 -1.73 -12.13 -32.91
N TYR A 186 -0.93 -12.38 -31.89
CA TYR A 186 0.12 -13.40 -31.89
C TYR A 186 -0.45 -14.81 -32.12
N PHE A 187 -1.53 -15.15 -31.41
CA PHE A 187 -2.25 -16.40 -31.58
C PHE A 187 -2.82 -16.55 -33.00
N GLY A 188 -3.47 -15.51 -33.53
CA GLY A 188 -4.01 -15.51 -34.89
C GLY A 188 -2.93 -15.71 -35.96
N ALA A 189 -1.78 -15.06 -35.80
CA ALA A 189 -0.64 -15.24 -36.70
C ALA A 189 -0.11 -16.68 -36.67
N ALA A 190 0.01 -17.28 -35.48
CA ALA A 190 0.45 -18.68 -35.33
C ALA A 190 -0.52 -19.65 -36.01
N VAL A 191 -1.83 -19.49 -35.81
CA VAL A 191 -2.85 -20.32 -36.46
C VAL A 191 -2.73 -20.23 -37.99
N LEU A 192 -2.57 -19.03 -38.54
CA LEU A 192 -2.41 -18.85 -39.98
C LEU A 192 -1.15 -19.55 -40.51
N ILE A 193 -0.01 -19.41 -39.81
CA ILE A 193 1.26 -20.00 -40.23
C ILE A 193 1.18 -21.54 -40.20
N PHE A 194 0.70 -22.13 -39.11
CA PHE A 194 0.60 -23.58 -38.99
C PHE A 194 -0.41 -24.19 -39.96
N ALA A 195 -1.55 -23.52 -40.20
CA ALA A 195 -2.53 -23.98 -41.19
C ALA A 195 -1.94 -24.05 -42.60
N ASN A 196 -1.14 -23.05 -43.00
CA ASN A 196 -0.51 -23.02 -44.33
C ASN A 196 0.67 -24.00 -44.46
N LEU A 197 1.47 -24.17 -43.40
CA LEU A 197 2.68 -25.00 -43.47
C LEU A 197 2.42 -26.51 -43.30
N GLU A 198 1.46 -26.88 -42.45
CA GLU A 198 1.19 -28.30 -42.14
C GLU A 198 -0.07 -28.85 -42.82
N GLY A 199 -0.91 -27.97 -43.38
CA GLY A 199 -2.15 -28.38 -44.07
C GLY A 199 -3.17 -29.06 -43.15
N TRP A 200 -3.10 -28.80 -41.85
CA TRP A 200 -4.07 -29.34 -40.88
C TRP A 200 -5.41 -28.61 -40.96
N ASP A 201 -6.47 -29.31 -40.56
CA ASP A 201 -7.80 -28.72 -40.45
C ASP A 201 -7.76 -27.49 -39.52
N PRO A 202 -8.52 -26.41 -39.82
CA PRO A 202 -8.49 -25.18 -39.02
C PRO A 202 -8.77 -25.41 -37.54
N VAL A 203 -9.67 -26.34 -37.20
CA VAL A 203 -9.99 -26.71 -35.82
C VAL A 203 -8.79 -27.31 -35.10
N ASP A 204 -8.03 -28.16 -35.80
CA ASP A 204 -6.87 -28.87 -35.24
C ASP A 204 -5.71 -27.91 -35.01
N VAL A 205 -5.54 -26.94 -35.91
CA VAL A 205 -4.53 -25.88 -35.76
C VAL A 205 -4.84 -24.99 -34.57
N VAL A 206 -6.11 -24.58 -34.41
CA VAL A 206 -6.55 -23.78 -33.27
C VAL A 206 -6.36 -24.55 -31.96
N TYR A 207 -6.78 -25.81 -31.92
CA TYR A 207 -6.58 -26.69 -30.77
C TYR A 207 -5.09 -26.84 -30.42
N PHE A 208 -4.24 -27.20 -31.38
CA PHE A 208 -2.79 -27.31 -31.20
C PHE A 208 -2.19 -26.00 -30.67
N SER A 209 -2.60 -24.86 -31.23
CA SER A 209 -2.13 -23.54 -30.81
C SER A 209 -2.53 -23.24 -29.37
N ILE A 210 -3.75 -23.57 -28.94
CA ILE A 210 -4.21 -23.38 -27.54
C ILE A 210 -3.43 -24.28 -26.58
N ILE A 211 -3.30 -25.57 -26.90
CA ILE A 211 -2.59 -26.55 -26.05
C ILE A 211 -1.11 -26.18 -25.89
N THR A 212 -0.49 -25.63 -26.95
CA THR A 212 0.89 -25.14 -26.92
C THR A 212 1.01 -23.81 -26.17
N LEU A 213 0.06 -22.88 -26.37
CA LEU A 213 0.01 -21.60 -25.68
C LEU A 213 -0.10 -21.80 -24.17
N MET A 214 -0.96 -22.71 -23.74
CA MET A 214 -1.18 -23.07 -22.33
C MET A 214 -0.18 -24.10 -21.80
N THR A 215 0.86 -24.41 -22.57
CA THR A 215 1.98 -25.28 -22.19
C THR A 215 1.57 -26.67 -21.73
N VAL A 216 0.39 -27.16 -22.13
CA VAL A 216 -0.08 -28.51 -21.79
C VAL A 216 0.63 -29.55 -22.65
N GLY A 217 0.67 -29.34 -23.97
CA GLY A 217 1.51 -30.11 -24.88
C GLY A 217 1.32 -31.64 -24.90
N TYR A 218 0.10 -32.14 -25.13
CA TYR A 218 -0.17 -33.59 -25.16
C TYR A 218 0.66 -34.40 -26.17
N GLY A 219 1.19 -33.76 -27.22
CA GLY A 219 1.99 -34.44 -28.24
C GLY A 219 1.19 -35.31 -29.23
N ASP A 220 -0.14 -35.19 -29.24
CA ASP A 220 -1.03 -35.78 -30.25
C ASP A 220 -0.88 -35.09 -31.62
N PHE A 221 -0.57 -33.80 -31.62
CA PHE A 221 -0.15 -33.03 -32.78
C PHE A 221 1.27 -32.49 -32.58
N ALA A 222 2.09 -32.61 -33.62
CA ALA A 222 3.44 -32.07 -33.64
C ALA A 222 3.86 -31.72 -35.09
N PRO A 223 4.52 -30.57 -35.30
CA PRO A 223 4.95 -30.16 -36.63
C PRO A 223 5.94 -31.14 -37.25
N LYS A 224 5.67 -31.54 -38.49
CA LYS A 224 6.51 -32.49 -39.23
C LYS A 224 7.58 -31.77 -40.05
N HIS A 225 7.25 -30.59 -40.57
CA HIS A 225 8.18 -29.84 -41.41
C HIS A 225 9.27 -29.12 -40.56
N TRP A 226 10.45 -28.93 -41.13
CA TRP A 226 11.54 -28.24 -40.43
C TRP A 226 11.20 -26.76 -40.18
N GLY A 227 10.50 -26.11 -41.12
CA GLY A 227 10.12 -24.70 -41.01
C GLY A 227 9.08 -24.45 -39.92
N SER A 228 8.06 -25.30 -39.82
CA SER A 228 7.04 -25.22 -38.77
C SER A 228 7.63 -25.54 -37.38
N ARG A 229 8.63 -26.42 -37.28
CA ARG A 229 9.40 -26.63 -36.03
C ARG A 229 10.16 -25.38 -35.60
N LEU A 230 10.79 -24.67 -36.55
CA LEU A 230 11.49 -23.42 -36.26
C LEU A 230 10.50 -22.34 -35.77
N VAL A 231 9.34 -22.21 -36.43
CA VAL A 231 8.26 -21.34 -35.96
C VAL A 231 7.79 -21.74 -34.56
N LEU A 232 7.63 -23.03 -34.29
CA LEU A 232 7.20 -23.53 -32.98
C LEU A 232 8.15 -23.12 -31.85
N VAL A 233 9.47 -23.12 -32.07
CA VAL A 233 10.46 -22.69 -31.06
C VAL A 233 10.20 -21.25 -30.63
N PHE A 234 10.08 -20.32 -31.59
CA PHE A 234 9.76 -18.93 -31.28
C PHE A 234 8.35 -18.81 -30.70
N PHE A 235 7.42 -19.62 -31.19
CA PHE A 235 6.04 -19.61 -30.73
C PHE A 235 5.94 -19.91 -29.22
N VAL A 236 6.63 -20.95 -28.76
CA VAL A 236 6.62 -21.38 -27.36
C VAL A 236 7.31 -20.36 -26.44
N LEU A 237 8.44 -19.79 -26.87
CA LEU A 237 9.16 -18.81 -26.05
C LEU A 237 8.35 -17.54 -25.83
N ALA A 238 7.74 -17.00 -26.90
CA ALA A 238 6.92 -15.80 -26.76
C ALA A 238 5.56 -16.10 -26.09
N SER A 239 4.98 -17.29 -26.26
CA SER A 239 3.74 -17.64 -25.54
C SER A 239 3.95 -17.70 -24.02
N LEU A 240 5.06 -18.29 -23.55
CA LEU A 240 5.39 -18.36 -22.14
C LEU A 240 5.47 -16.96 -21.49
N ILE A 241 6.12 -16.01 -22.15
CA ILE A 241 6.26 -14.63 -21.66
C ILE A 241 4.90 -13.92 -21.64
N LEU A 242 4.13 -14.04 -22.72
CA LEU A 242 2.82 -13.40 -22.83
C LEU A 242 1.80 -13.97 -21.82
N VAL A 243 1.79 -15.29 -21.62
CA VAL A 243 0.91 -15.93 -20.64
C VAL A 243 1.32 -15.55 -19.21
N ALA A 244 2.61 -15.57 -18.88
CA ALA A 244 3.09 -15.20 -17.55
C ALA A 244 2.74 -13.74 -17.20
N THR A 245 2.93 -12.81 -18.13
CA THR A 245 2.57 -11.39 -17.94
C THR A 245 1.06 -11.21 -17.81
N SER A 246 0.27 -11.87 -18.65
CA SER A 246 -1.21 -11.81 -18.59
C SER A 246 -1.76 -12.36 -17.28
N ILE A 247 -1.22 -13.48 -16.78
CA ILE A 247 -1.62 -14.06 -15.50
C ILE A 247 -1.21 -13.13 -14.35
N GLY A 248 -0.01 -12.54 -14.40
CA GLY A 248 0.47 -11.60 -13.38
C GLY A 248 -0.42 -10.36 -13.24
N GLU A 249 -0.71 -9.70 -14.36
CA GLU A 249 -1.60 -8.53 -14.37
C GLU A 249 -3.03 -8.89 -13.93
N PHE A 250 -3.52 -10.08 -14.34
CA PHE A 250 -4.82 -10.56 -13.91
C PHE A 250 -4.87 -10.83 -12.39
N LEU A 251 -3.84 -11.46 -11.84
CA LEU A 251 -3.69 -11.70 -10.40
C LEU A 251 -3.71 -10.39 -9.61
N GLU A 252 -2.93 -9.39 -10.05
CA GLU A 252 -2.92 -8.07 -9.42
C GLU A 252 -4.30 -7.41 -9.45
N SER A 253 -5.03 -7.52 -10.57
CA SER A 253 -6.39 -6.98 -10.68
C SER A 253 -7.38 -7.68 -9.72
N LEU A 254 -7.29 -9.00 -9.56
CA LEU A 254 -8.13 -9.76 -8.63
C LEU A 254 -7.81 -9.42 -7.18
N VAL A 255 -6.53 -9.26 -6.84
CA VAL A 255 -6.10 -8.82 -5.51
C VAL A 255 -6.60 -7.40 -5.22
N ALA A 256 -6.51 -6.49 -6.19
CA ALA A 256 -7.04 -5.13 -6.05
C ALA A 256 -8.56 -5.12 -5.81
N LEU A 257 -9.32 -5.95 -6.55
CA LEU A 257 -10.76 -6.13 -6.33
C LEU A 257 -11.07 -6.69 -4.94
N GLU A 258 -10.26 -7.62 -4.44
CA GLU A 258 -10.44 -8.16 -3.09
C GLU A 258 -10.14 -7.11 -2.02
N ILE A 259 -9.06 -6.35 -2.15
CA ILE A 259 -8.72 -5.25 -1.23
C ILE A 259 -9.86 -4.24 -1.20
N ARG A 260 -10.44 -3.89 -2.36
CA ARG A 260 -11.59 -2.98 -2.45
C ARG A 260 -12.82 -3.53 -1.72
N ASN A 261 -13.15 -4.80 -1.96
CA ASN A 261 -14.26 -5.47 -1.27
C ASN A 261 -14.03 -5.56 0.24
N GLU A 262 -12.78 -5.78 0.67
CA GLU A 262 -12.42 -5.76 2.08
C GLU A 262 -12.55 -4.36 2.70
N ARG A 263 -12.04 -3.32 2.04
CA ARG A 263 -12.17 -1.92 2.50
C ARG A 263 -13.65 -1.53 2.63
N ALA A 264 -14.48 -1.87 1.64
CA ALA A 264 -15.92 -1.63 1.69
C ALA A 264 -16.60 -2.37 2.86
N ARG A 265 -16.22 -3.63 3.11
CA ARG A 265 -16.70 -4.41 4.26
C ARG A 265 -16.23 -3.84 5.59
N LYS A 266 -14.98 -3.40 5.69
CA LYS A 266 -14.40 -2.77 6.89
C LYS A 266 -15.08 -1.44 7.19
N ALA A 267 -15.39 -0.63 6.19
CA ALA A 267 -16.15 0.61 6.36
C ALA A 267 -17.58 0.37 6.87
N LEU A 268 -18.24 -0.69 6.39
CA LEU A 268 -19.53 -1.16 6.92
C LEU A 268 -19.42 -1.70 8.36
N GLN A 269 -18.34 -2.41 8.68
CA GLN A 269 -18.10 -2.97 10.01
C GLN A 269 -17.72 -1.90 11.05
N LEU A 270 -16.98 -0.86 10.65
CA LEU A 270 -16.68 0.29 11.51
C LEU A 270 -17.96 1.06 11.89
N LYS A 271 -18.95 1.14 11.01
CA LYS A 271 -20.29 1.65 11.34
C LYS A 271 -21.08 0.76 12.32
N GLN A 272 -20.66 -0.50 12.50
CA GLN A 272 -21.33 -1.51 13.33
C GLN A 272 -20.55 -1.94 14.58
N ALA A 273 -19.40 -1.30 14.87
CA ALA A 273 -18.56 -1.44 16.09
C ALA A 273 -18.88 -2.66 16.98
N ARG A 274 -18.41 -3.85 16.58
CA ARG A 274 -18.50 -5.06 17.43
C ARG A 274 -17.42 -6.11 17.28
N VAL A 275 -16.38 -5.90 16.47
CA VAL A 275 -15.31 -6.91 16.30
C VAL A 275 -13.97 -6.27 16.63
N GLY A 276 -13.55 -6.43 17.88
CA GLY A 276 -12.22 -6.03 18.35
C GLY A 276 -11.11 -6.97 17.84
N VAL A 277 -9.85 -6.51 17.93
CA VAL A 277 -8.61 -7.29 17.69
C VAL A 277 -8.62 -8.65 18.40
N PHE A 278 -9.34 -8.70 19.51
CA PHE A 278 -9.40 -9.81 20.43
C PHE A 278 -10.62 -10.72 20.21
N ASP A 279 -11.24 -10.74 19.04
CA ASP A 279 -12.21 -11.79 18.68
C ASP A 279 -11.53 -12.89 17.83
N PRO A 280 -10.87 -13.88 18.48
CA PRO A 280 -10.24 -14.99 17.79
C PRO A 280 -11.25 -15.85 17.03
N GLU A 281 -12.53 -15.86 17.44
CA GLU A 281 -13.56 -16.64 16.75
C GLU A 281 -13.98 -16.00 15.43
N ALA A 282 -14.13 -14.67 15.38
CA ALA A 282 -14.43 -13.96 14.13
C ALA A 282 -13.26 -14.03 13.12
N GLN A 283 -12.01 -14.01 13.61
CA GLN A 283 -10.83 -14.16 12.75
C GLN A 283 -10.65 -15.60 12.26
N LYS A 284 -10.78 -16.59 13.15
CA LYS A 284 -10.71 -18.03 12.81
C LYS A 284 -11.87 -18.47 11.91
N SER A 285 -13.07 -17.92 12.10
CA SER A 285 -14.25 -18.17 11.26
C SER A 285 -14.08 -17.63 9.84
N ARG A 286 -13.52 -16.41 9.69
CA ARG A 286 -13.22 -15.83 8.36
C ARG A 286 -12.18 -16.64 7.60
N TRP A 287 -11.08 -17.03 8.27
CA TRP A 287 -10.07 -17.92 7.71
C TRP A 287 -10.67 -19.26 7.29
N ARG A 288 -11.40 -19.92 8.20
CA ARG A 288 -12.07 -21.19 7.93
C ARG A 288 -13.01 -21.09 6.73
N ARG A 289 -13.79 -20.02 6.62
CA ARG A 289 -14.73 -19.81 5.50
C ARG A 289 -14.00 -19.57 4.18
N ARG A 290 -12.91 -18.80 4.16
CA ARG A 290 -12.07 -18.57 2.97
C ARG A 290 -11.42 -19.87 2.48
N THR A 291 -10.82 -20.62 3.40
CA THR A 291 -10.20 -21.91 3.09
C THR A 291 -11.22 -22.90 2.55
N ILE A 292 -12.36 -23.09 3.24
CA ILE A 292 -13.44 -23.99 2.78
C ILE A 292 -13.98 -23.55 1.41
N SER A 293 -14.18 -22.24 1.19
CA SER A 293 -14.66 -21.72 -0.10
C SER A 293 -13.67 -21.99 -1.23
N CYS A 294 -12.36 -21.85 -1.00
CA CYS A 294 -11.34 -22.15 -2.00
C CYS A 294 -11.30 -23.65 -2.33
N PHE A 295 -11.35 -24.53 -1.32
CA PHE A 295 -11.42 -25.97 -1.54
C PHE A 295 -12.67 -26.39 -2.32
N PHE A 296 -13.84 -25.82 -1.98
CA PHE A 296 -15.08 -26.12 -2.69
C PHE A 296 -15.03 -25.67 -4.15
N ALA A 297 -14.48 -24.48 -4.41
CA ALA A 297 -14.35 -23.96 -5.76
C ALA A 297 -13.34 -24.77 -6.60
N LEU A 298 -12.20 -25.19 -6.02
CA LEU A 298 -11.26 -26.11 -6.67
C LEU A 298 -11.91 -27.46 -6.97
N PHE A 299 -12.65 -28.02 -6.02
CA PHE A 299 -13.38 -29.26 -6.21
C PHE A 299 -14.42 -29.14 -7.33
N ALA A 300 -15.18 -28.04 -7.38
CA ALA A 300 -16.15 -27.78 -8.44
C ALA A 300 -15.47 -27.66 -9.82
N LEU A 301 -14.31 -26.98 -9.90
CA LEU A 301 -13.51 -26.90 -11.13
C LEU A 301 -13.07 -28.30 -11.59
N LEU A 302 -12.46 -29.09 -10.70
CA LEU A 302 -11.99 -30.44 -11.04
C LEU A 302 -13.14 -31.38 -11.41
N ALA A 303 -14.26 -31.32 -10.70
CA ALA A 303 -15.45 -32.12 -10.99
C ALA A 303 -16.04 -31.75 -12.36
N SER A 304 -16.17 -30.46 -12.68
CA SER A 304 -16.67 -30.01 -13.97
C SER A 304 -15.76 -30.44 -15.13
N CYS A 305 -14.44 -30.30 -14.97
CA CYS A 305 -13.46 -30.77 -15.94
C CYS A 305 -13.51 -32.29 -16.10
N SER A 306 -13.70 -33.04 -15.01
CA SER A 306 -13.79 -34.51 -15.04
C SER A 306 -15.05 -34.97 -15.77
N VAL A 307 -16.18 -34.28 -15.61
CA VAL A 307 -17.40 -34.57 -16.38
C VAL A 307 -17.16 -34.33 -17.87
N VAL A 308 -16.54 -33.21 -18.25
CA VAL A 308 -16.23 -32.93 -19.66
C VAL A 308 -15.25 -33.97 -20.22
N ALA A 309 -14.19 -34.30 -19.45
CA ALA A 309 -13.22 -35.31 -19.84
C ALA A 309 -13.87 -36.68 -20.08
N LYS A 310 -14.81 -37.07 -19.20
CA LYS A 310 -15.52 -38.34 -19.32
C LYS A 310 -16.30 -38.48 -20.64
N LEU A 311 -16.80 -37.37 -21.17
CA LEU A 311 -17.59 -37.32 -22.40
C LEU A 311 -16.72 -37.15 -23.65
N MET A 312 -15.62 -36.41 -23.55
CA MET A 312 -14.88 -35.92 -24.72
C MET A 312 -13.53 -36.59 -24.94
N VAL A 313 -12.96 -37.29 -23.94
CA VAL A 313 -11.59 -37.84 -24.01
C VAL A 313 -11.59 -39.30 -24.47
N ARG A 314 -10.66 -39.63 -25.35
CA ARG A 314 -10.46 -40.97 -25.88
C ARG A 314 -9.83 -41.88 -24.81
N LYS A 315 -10.24 -43.15 -24.76
CA LYS A 315 -9.75 -44.16 -23.79
C LYS A 315 -10.04 -43.82 -22.32
N CYS A 316 -10.98 -42.91 -22.05
CA CYS A 316 -11.42 -42.56 -20.70
C CYS A 316 -12.50 -43.54 -20.19
N HIS A 317 -12.10 -44.68 -19.66
CA HIS A 317 -13.02 -45.77 -19.29
C HIS A 317 -13.64 -45.58 -17.90
N THR A 318 -12.90 -45.03 -16.94
CA THR A 318 -13.35 -44.83 -15.57
C THR A 318 -13.59 -43.34 -15.27
N TRP A 319 -14.13 -43.03 -14.09
CA TRP A 319 -14.15 -41.66 -13.56
C TRP A 319 -12.78 -41.24 -13.01
N VAL A 320 -11.94 -42.21 -12.63
CA VAL A 320 -10.56 -41.96 -12.21
C VAL A 320 -9.75 -41.45 -13.38
N ASP A 321 -9.90 -42.05 -14.57
CA ASP A 321 -9.23 -41.59 -15.81
C ASP A 321 -9.61 -40.13 -16.14
N ALA A 322 -10.87 -39.77 -15.91
CA ALA A 322 -11.39 -38.43 -16.18
C ALA A 322 -10.84 -37.38 -15.20
N LEU A 323 -10.76 -37.73 -13.92
CA LEU A 323 -10.12 -36.90 -12.90
C LEU A 323 -8.61 -36.78 -13.14
N TYR A 324 -7.95 -37.89 -13.46
CA TYR A 324 -6.54 -37.95 -13.82
C TYR A 324 -6.25 -37.02 -15.01
N PHE A 325 -7.01 -37.15 -16.10
CA PHE A 325 -6.88 -36.25 -17.26
C PHE A 325 -7.06 -34.78 -16.87
N SER A 326 -8.06 -34.47 -16.04
CA SER A 326 -8.34 -33.09 -15.61
C SER A 326 -7.16 -32.50 -14.82
N VAL A 327 -6.64 -33.25 -13.85
CA VAL A 327 -5.50 -32.78 -13.03
C VAL A 327 -4.24 -32.65 -13.89
N VAL A 328 -3.89 -33.67 -14.69
CA VAL A 328 -2.70 -33.68 -15.57
C VAL A 328 -2.75 -32.55 -16.60
N THR A 329 -3.94 -32.24 -17.12
CA THR A 329 -4.17 -31.16 -18.07
C THR A 329 -4.05 -29.78 -17.41
N LEU A 330 -4.78 -29.56 -16.32
CA LEU A 330 -4.85 -28.25 -15.66
C LEU A 330 -3.53 -27.86 -14.97
N SER A 331 -2.76 -28.86 -14.55
CA SER A 331 -1.38 -28.69 -14.04
C SER A 331 -0.32 -28.58 -15.14
N THR A 332 -0.74 -28.55 -16.41
CA THR A 332 0.15 -28.43 -17.58
C THR A 332 1.22 -29.52 -17.68
N ILE A 333 0.96 -30.71 -17.13
CA ILE A 333 1.86 -31.87 -17.25
C ILE A 333 1.68 -32.54 -18.62
N GLY A 334 0.42 -32.80 -19.00
CA GLY A 334 0.04 -33.23 -20.35
C GLY A 334 0.77 -34.47 -20.90
N TYR A 335 0.78 -35.60 -20.19
CA TYR A 335 1.46 -36.83 -20.64
C TYR A 335 1.07 -37.35 -22.03
N GLY A 336 -0.14 -37.02 -22.52
CA GLY A 336 -0.61 -37.43 -23.85
C GLY A 336 -1.11 -38.87 -23.95
N ASP A 337 -1.13 -39.60 -22.84
CA ASP A 337 -1.70 -40.95 -22.72
C ASP A 337 -3.23 -40.96 -22.89
N LEU A 338 -3.88 -39.91 -22.39
CA LEU A 338 -5.28 -39.57 -22.62
C LEU A 338 -5.36 -38.25 -23.40
N THR A 339 -6.08 -38.28 -24.52
CA THR A 339 -6.19 -37.15 -25.45
C THR A 339 -7.63 -36.99 -25.94
N PRO A 340 -8.02 -35.80 -26.44
CA PRO A 340 -9.34 -35.59 -27.01
C PRO A 340 -9.70 -36.61 -28.10
N GLY A 341 -10.99 -36.86 -28.25
CA GLY A 341 -11.53 -37.65 -29.34
C GLY A 341 -11.09 -37.13 -30.72
N LYS A 342 -11.23 -37.98 -31.73
CA LYS A 342 -10.94 -37.61 -33.13
C LYS A 342 -11.94 -36.60 -33.70
N GLU A 343 -13.08 -36.44 -33.05
CA GLU A 343 -14.15 -35.54 -33.48
C GLU A 343 -13.75 -34.08 -33.25
N PRO A 344 -13.97 -33.17 -34.23
CA PRO A 344 -13.66 -31.75 -34.08
C PRO A 344 -14.30 -31.12 -32.84
N GLY A 345 -15.53 -31.53 -32.49
CA GLY A 345 -16.25 -31.04 -31.31
C GLY A 345 -15.53 -31.30 -30.00
N SER A 346 -14.92 -32.49 -29.85
CA SER A 346 -14.13 -32.83 -28.66
C SER A 346 -12.91 -31.91 -28.51
N ARG A 347 -12.19 -31.64 -29.61
CA ARG A 347 -11.01 -30.77 -29.61
C ARG A 347 -11.35 -29.32 -29.27
N VAL A 348 -12.47 -28.81 -29.78
CA VAL A 348 -12.95 -27.45 -29.45
C VAL A 348 -13.30 -27.36 -27.96
N VAL A 349 -14.07 -28.31 -27.43
CA VAL A 349 -14.49 -28.29 -26.03
C VAL A 349 -13.29 -28.39 -25.10
N ILE A 350 -12.36 -29.32 -25.36
CA ILE A 350 -11.15 -29.46 -24.55
C ILE A 350 -10.24 -28.23 -24.69
N GLY A 351 -10.12 -27.66 -25.89
CA GLY A 351 -9.40 -26.40 -26.10
C GLY A 351 -9.94 -25.28 -25.21
N ILE A 352 -11.27 -25.12 -25.13
CA ILE A 352 -11.91 -24.12 -24.25
C ILE A 352 -11.65 -24.43 -22.77
N VAL A 353 -11.77 -25.71 -22.37
CA VAL A 353 -11.48 -26.14 -20.99
C VAL A 353 -10.04 -25.82 -20.61
N VAL A 354 -9.08 -26.05 -21.50
CA VAL A 354 -7.67 -25.73 -21.26
C VAL A 354 -7.44 -24.22 -21.18
N LEU A 355 -8.00 -23.46 -22.13
CA LEU A 355 -7.84 -22.01 -22.22
C LEU A 355 -8.33 -21.29 -20.95
N ILE A 356 -9.45 -21.73 -20.38
CA ILE A 356 -10.05 -21.13 -19.18
C ILE A 356 -9.54 -21.83 -17.90
N GLY A 357 -9.46 -23.15 -17.94
CA GLY A 357 -9.16 -23.97 -16.76
C GLY A 357 -7.73 -23.83 -16.27
N VAL A 358 -6.72 -23.76 -17.17
CA VAL A 358 -5.31 -23.64 -16.75
C VAL A 358 -5.08 -22.34 -15.97
N PRO A 359 -5.50 -21.15 -16.45
CA PRO A 359 -5.43 -19.93 -15.65
C PRO A 359 -6.18 -20.04 -14.32
N LEU A 360 -7.41 -20.57 -14.31
CA LEU A 360 -8.19 -20.73 -13.07
C LEU A 360 -7.48 -21.64 -12.06
N PHE A 361 -6.93 -22.76 -12.52
CA PHE A 361 -6.19 -23.69 -11.66
C PHE A 361 -4.92 -23.05 -11.10
N ALA A 362 -4.18 -22.29 -11.91
CA ALA A 362 -3.02 -21.52 -11.45
C ALA A 362 -3.40 -20.48 -10.37
N LEU A 363 -4.54 -19.79 -10.54
CA LEU A 363 -5.06 -18.87 -9.53
C LEU A 363 -5.42 -19.59 -8.23
N PHE A 364 -6.05 -20.77 -8.31
CA PHE A 364 -6.35 -21.56 -7.12
C PHE A 364 -5.08 -22.00 -6.40
N LEU A 365 -4.06 -22.48 -7.12
CA LEU A 365 -2.77 -22.81 -6.53
C LEU A 365 -2.13 -21.59 -5.85
N ALA A 366 -2.12 -20.43 -6.52
CA ALA A 366 -1.60 -19.19 -5.94
C ALA A 366 -2.35 -18.81 -4.65
N ARG A 367 -3.69 -18.93 -4.62
CA ARG A 367 -4.49 -18.70 -3.42
C ARG A 367 -4.27 -19.73 -2.33
N MET A 368 -4.04 -21.00 -2.68
CA MET A 368 -3.69 -22.02 -1.69
C MET A 368 -2.33 -21.75 -1.06
N VAL A 369 -1.34 -21.32 -1.85
CA VAL A 369 -0.04 -20.87 -1.35
C VAL A 369 -0.21 -19.64 -0.46
N GLU A 370 -1.03 -18.67 -0.86
CA GLU A 370 -1.36 -17.50 -0.03
C GLU A 370 -2.06 -17.89 1.28
N ILE A 371 -2.96 -18.88 1.29
CA ILE A 371 -3.57 -19.37 2.53
C ILE A 371 -2.55 -20.12 3.38
N ALA A 372 -1.68 -20.92 2.77
CA ALA A 372 -0.69 -21.72 3.48
C ALA A 372 0.43 -20.85 4.09
N TYR A 373 0.89 -19.83 3.37
CA TYR A 373 2.04 -18.99 3.73
C TYR A 373 1.70 -17.53 4.05
N GLY A 374 0.61 -16.99 3.50
CA GLY A 374 0.19 -15.60 3.61
C GLY A 374 -0.45 -15.20 4.95
N ARG A 375 -0.02 -15.82 6.05
CA ARG A 375 -0.31 -15.30 7.40
C ARG A 375 0.33 -13.92 7.66
N ALA A 376 1.33 -13.51 6.89
CA ALA A 376 2.20 -12.38 7.24
C ALA A 376 1.99 -11.06 6.46
N ARG A 377 0.83 -10.81 5.81
CA ARG A 377 0.68 -9.56 5.02
C ARG A 377 -0.71 -8.94 5.01
N ASN A 378 -1.43 -8.95 6.14
CA ASN A 378 -2.54 -8.00 6.33
C ASN A 378 -2.00 -6.70 6.93
N SER A 379 -1.83 -5.69 6.08
CA SER A 379 -1.26 -4.37 6.36
C SER A 379 -2.21 -3.43 7.14
N GLY A 380 -2.93 -3.96 8.12
CA GLY A 380 -3.70 -3.16 9.04
C GLY A 380 -3.75 -3.83 10.40
N ILE A 381 -2.96 -3.33 11.34
CA ILE A 381 -3.09 -3.65 12.76
C ILE A 381 -4.48 -3.15 13.16
N PRO A 382 -5.45 -4.04 13.47
CA PRO A 382 -6.78 -3.58 13.84
C PRO A 382 -6.67 -2.79 15.16
N ALA A 383 -7.50 -1.77 15.33
CA ALA A 383 -7.57 -1.03 16.59
C ALA A 383 -8.12 -1.96 17.69
N VAL A 384 -7.45 -2.01 18.84
CA VAL A 384 -7.88 -2.80 19.99
C VAL A 384 -9.13 -2.16 20.60
N VAL A 385 -10.30 -2.51 20.08
CA VAL A 385 -11.59 -2.06 20.61
C VAL A 385 -12.24 -3.23 21.37
N GLY A 386 -12.00 -3.30 22.67
CA GLY A 386 -12.56 -4.32 23.57
C GLY A 386 -11.92 -5.72 23.46
N GLY A 387 -12.37 -6.65 24.31
CA GLY A 387 -11.93 -8.06 24.32
C GLY A 387 -10.65 -8.36 25.12
N LEU A 388 -10.16 -7.40 25.91
CA LEU A 388 -9.13 -7.63 26.93
C LEU A 388 -9.78 -8.39 28.11
N THR A 389 -9.62 -9.71 28.13
CA THR A 389 -10.05 -10.56 29.24
C THR A 389 -8.90 -10.75 30.24
N ASN A 390 -9.20 -11.15 31.48
CA ASN A 390 -8.15 -11.47 32.47
C ASN A 390 -7.17 -12.52 31.93
N GLU A 391 -7.65 -13.55 31.23
CA GLU A 391 -6.79 -14.56 30.59
C GLU A 391 -5.83 -13.96 29.55
N LYS A 392 -6.25 -12.95 28.79
CA LYS A 392 -5.39 -12.28 27.80
C LYS A 392 -4.42 -11.30 28.45
N PHE A 393 -4.83 -10.69 29.55
CA PHE A 393 -3.95 -9.87 30.37
C PHE A 393 -2.82 -10.73 30.95
N GLU A 394 -3.12 -11.93 31.45
CA GLU A 394 -2.11 -12.91 31.88
C GLU A 394 -1.17 -13.34 30.75
N GLN A 395 -1.71 -13.61 29.55
CA GLN A 395 -0.87 -13.91 28.37
C GLN A 395 0.05 -12.75 27.99
N LEU A 396 -0.41 -11.51 28.20
CA LEU A 396 0.38 -10.33 27.95
C LEU A 396 1.52 -10.22 28.98
N ILE A 397 1.24 -10.45 30.27
CA ILE A 397 2.25 -10.52 31.33
C ILE A 397 3.28 -11.63 31.03
N GLU A 398 2.84 -12.81 30.59
CA GLU A 398 3.76 -13.91 30.23
C GLU A 398 4.63 -13.53 29.03
N PHE A 399 4.07 -12.81 28.06
CA PHE A 399 4.80 -12.31 26.90
C PHE A 399 5.85 -11.26 27.26
N THR A 400 5.53 -10.29 28.13
CA THR A 400 6.50 -9.29 28.58
C THR A 400 7.64 -9.92 29.37
N ASP A 401 7.33 -10.96 30.17
CA ASP A 401 8.34 -11.76 30.87
C ASP A 401 9.29 -12.49 29.90
N LYS A 402 8.76 -13.00 28.78
CA LYS A 402 9.56 -13.61 27.69
C LYS A 402 10.43 -12.59 26.96
N LEU A 403 9.90 -11.41 26.65
CA LEU A 403 10.66 -10.30 26.05
C LEU A 403 11.81 -9.85 26.96
N TRP A 404 11.53 -9.73 28.27
CA TRP A 404 12.51 -9.31 29.25
C TRP A 404 13.66 -10.31 29.39
N ARG A 405 13.34 -11.61 29.56
CA ARG A 405 14.36 -12.68 29.63
C ARG A 405 15.24 -12.76 28.39
N ALA A 406 14.75 -12.25 27.27
CA ALA A 406 15.47 -12.24 26.02
C ALA A 406 16.33 -10.98 25.78
N GLY A 407 16.48 -10.12 26.80
CA GLY A 407 17.35 -8.95 26.75
C GLY A 407 16.68 -7.67 26.25
N GLY A 408 15.34 -7.60 26.29
CA GLY A 408 14.60 -6.42 25.83
C GLY A 408 14.79 -5.16 26.69
N TYR A 409 15.32 -5.27 27.92
CA TYR A 409 15.53 -4.13 28.83
C TYR A 409 16.66 -4.39 29.84
N ASN A 410 17.33 -3.32 30.29
CA ASN A 410 18.43 -3.38 31.26
C ASN A 410 17.98 -3.53 32.73
N SER A 411 16.72 -3.27 33.10
CA SER A 411 16.22 -3.42 34.48
C SER A 411 14.70 -3.56 34.56
N ARG A 412 14.17 -4.52 35.33
CA ARG A 412 12.74 -4.60 35.71
C ARG A 412 12.59 -3.94 37.09
N PRO A 413 11.60 -3.07 37.33
CA PRO A 413 11.37 -2.55 38.67
C PRO A 413 10.89 -3.67 39.61
N GLN A 414 11.26 -3.56 40.89
CA GLN A 414 11.03 -4.55 41.96
C GLN A 414 9.56 -5.01 42.05
N ASP A 415 9.36 -6.21 42.62
CA ASP A 415 8.17 -7.08 42.70
C ASP A 415 6.76 -6.46 42.88
N SER A 416 6.60 -5.16 43.12
CA SER A 416 5.32 -4.46 43.28
C SER A 416 4.64 -4.00 41.97
N LEU A 417 5.28 -4.17 40.80
CA LEU A 417 4.77 -3.72 39.50
C LEU A 417 4.32 -4.86 38.55
N ARG A 418 4.06 -6.06 39.07
CA ARG A 418 3.68 -7.25 38.27
C ARG A 418 2.37 -7.09 37.46
N GLU A 419 1.56 -6.08 37.77
CA GLU A 419 0.25 -5.83 37.13
C GLU A 419 0.25 -4.62 36.16
N GLN A 420 1.40 -4.05 35.84
CA GLN A 420 1.48 -2.90 34.93
C GLN A 420 2.17 -3.27 33.61
N ILE A 421 1.63 -2.72 32.52
CA ILE A 421 2.12 -2.91 31.15
C ILE A 421 2.38 -1.54 30.55
N THR A 422 3.56 -1.33 30.00
CA THR A 422 3.92 -0.08 29.32
C THR A 422 3.29 0.00 27.92
N PRO A 423 3.08 1.21 27.37
CA PRO A 423 2.59 1.37 25.99
C PRO A 423 3.47 0.66 24.94
N PHE A 424 4.78 0.58 25.17
CA PHE A 424 5.70 -0.13 24.28
C PHE A 424 5.56 -1.65 24.38
N GLU A 425 5.43 -2.21 25.58
CA GLU A 425 5.17 -3.63 25.78
C GLU A 425 3.83 -4.05 25.16
N PHE A 426 2.81 -3.21 25.34
CA PHE A 426 1.52 -3.38 24.68
C PHE A 426 1.67 -3.35 23.15
N LEU A 427 2.43 -2.39 22.60
CA LEU A 427 2.71 -2.32 21.17
C LEU A 427 3.42 -3.58 20.66
N CYS A 428 4.49 -4.03 21.34
CA CYS A 428 5.21 -5.26 20.98
C CYS A 428 4.31 -6.49 21.02
N PHE A 429 3.43 -6.57 22.03
CA PHE A 429 2.44 -7.63 22.13
C PHE A 429 1.44 -7.59 20.97
N ILE A 430 0.91 -6.42 20.63
CA ILE A 430 -0.01 -6.29 19.50
C ILE A 430 0.68 -6.62 18.17
N LEU A 431 1.94 -6.20 17.96
CA LEU A 431 2.70 -6.51 16.75
C LEU A 431 2.99 -8.00 16.59
N THR A 432 3.32 -8.68 17.69
CA THR A 432 3.56 -10.13 17.70
C THR A 432 2.28 -10.95 17.56
N GLN A 433 1.18 -10.55 18.22
CA GLN A 433 -0.11 -11.21 18.07
C GLN A 433 -0.69 -11.08 16.65
N ASN A 434 -0.30 -10.03 15.92
CA ASN A 434 -0.69 -9.83 14.53
C ASN A 434 0.32 -10.44 13.52
N ASP A 435 1.25 -11.30 13.96
CA ASP A 435 2.30 -11.90 13.12
C ASP A 435 3.06 -10.86 12.27
N THR A 436 3.09 -9.61 12.71
CA THR A 436 3.74 -8.50 11.98
C THR A 436 5.24 -8.49 12.27
N VAL A 437 5.61 -8.83 13.50
CA VAL A 437 6.99 -8.97 13.95
C VAL A 437 7.06 -10.20 14.84
N SER A 438 8.02 -11.09 14.61
CA SER A 438 8.27 -12.22 15.49
C SER A 438 9.04 -11.81 16.75
N VAL A 439 8.90 -12.58 17.82
CA VAL A 439 9.65 -12.30 19.07
C VAL A 439 11.16 -12.33 18.83
N ASP A 440 11.63 -13.23 17.96
CA ASP A 440 13.05 -13.36 17.65
C ASP A 440 13.59 -12.17 16.84
N GLU A 441 12.79 -11.59 15.94
CA GLU A 441 13.15 -10.32 15.26
C GLU A 441 13.24 -9.16 16.26
N ILE A 442 12.30 -9.06 17.21
CA ILE A 442 12.38 -8.05 18.28
C ILE A 442 13.67 -8.24 19.08
N LYS A 443 14.01 -9.48 19.47
CA LYS A 443 15.27 -9.77 20.19
C LYS A 443 16.50 -9.35 19.39
N GLN A 444 16.53 -9.63 18.09
CA GLN A 444 17.68 -9.29 17.25
C GLN A 444 17.85 -7.76 17.15
N ILE A 445 16.75 -7.02 16.98
CA ILE A 445 16.76 -5.56 16.92
C ILE A 445 17.18 -4.97 18.27
N MET A 446 16.64 -5.47 19.37
CA MET A 446 17.02 -5.04 20.72
C MET A 446 18.47 -5.40 21.05
N GLY A 447 18.98 -6.53 20.57
CA GLY A 447 20.40 -6.88 20.66
C GLY A 447 21.31 -5.84 19.99
N ASN A 448 20.91 -5.32 18.83
CA ASN A 448 21.62 -4.23 18.16
C ASN A 448 21.59 -2.94 19.00
N PHE A 449 20.46 -2.63 19.65
CA PHE A 449 20.35 -1.48 20.54
C PHE A 449 21.36 -1.59 21.70
N THR A 450 21.44 -2.74 22.35
CA THR A 450 22.38 -2.97 23.47
C THR A 450 23.85 -2.91 23.03
N GLU A 451 24.15 -3.24 21.77
CA GLU A 451 25.50 -3.08 21.21
C GLU A 451 25.83 -1.60 20.92
N LEU A 452 24.82 -0.81 20.55
CA LEU A 452 24.93 0.62 20.29
C LEU A 452 24.97 1.45 21.59
N ASP A 453 24.26 1.04 22.63
CA ASP A 453 24.26 1.67 23.96
C ASP A 453 25.57 1.33 24.71
N VAL A 454 26.62 2.10 24.42
CA VAL A 454 27.95 1.93 25.02
C VAL A 454 27.94 2.35 26.49
N THR A 455 27.18 3.39 26.82
CA THR A 455 27.03 3.92 28.18
C THR A 455 26.22 3.01 29.10
N LYS A 456 25.46 2.07 28.54
CA LYS A 456 24.58 1.10 29.23
C LYS A 456 23.53 1.76 30.11
N ASN A 457 23.12 2.98 29.77
CA ASN A 457 22.10 3.72 30.50
C ASN A 457 20.67 3.35 30.03
N GLY A 458 20.53 2.52 28.99
CA GLY A 458 19.25 2.14 28.40
C GLY A 458 18.66 3.20 27.46
N LEU A 459 19.46 4.20 27.08
CA LEU A 459 19.15 5.26 26.13
C LEU A 459 20.24 5.28 25.06
N LEU A 460 19.94 5.81 23.87
CA LEU A 460 20.97 6.10 22.88
C LEU A 460 21.24 7.59 22.89
N GLU A 461 22.39 7.97 23.43
CA GLU A 461 22.86 9.34 23.43
C GLU A 461 23.74 9.62 22.21
N GLN A 462 23.91 10.91 21.89
CA GLN A 462 24.81 11.33 20.82
C GLN A 462 26.25 10.81 21.04
N SER A 463 26.66 10.71 22.31
CA SER A 463 27.95 10.19 22.77
C SER A 463 28.14 8.70 22.41
N ASP A 464 27.09 7.89 22.52
CA ASP A 464 27.10 6.46 22.14
C ASP A 464 27.34 6.30 20.64
N VAL A 465 26.67 7.13 19.84
CA VAL A 465 26.82 7.15 18.37
C VAL A 465 28.22 7.59 17.97
N ASP A 466 28.76 8.64 18.59
CA ASP A 466 30.11 9.13 18.33
C ASP A 466 31.18 8.09 18.67
N GLU A 467 31.02 7.38 19.79
CA GLU A 467 31.92 6.30 20.21
C GLU A 467 31.83 5.09 19.27
N TRP A 468 30.61 4.73 18.83
CA TRP A 468 30.41 3.68 17.84
C TRP A 468 31.06 4.02 16.49
N LEU A 469 30.92 5.26 16.01
CA LEU A 469 31.57 5.75 14.78
C LEU A 469 33.10 5.75 14.89
N ARG A 470 33.65 6.11 16.05
CA ARG A 470 35.10 6.03 16.32
C ARG A 470 35.59 4.58 16.25
N ARG A 471 34.89 3.63 16.87
CA ARG A 471 35.21 2.19 16.82
C ARG A 471 35.15 1.64 15.40
N GLY A 472 34.19 2.09 14.60
CA GLY A 472 34.09 1.75 13.17
C GLY A 472 35.26 2.28 12.33
N SER A 473 35.81 3.45 12.68
CA SER A 473 37.00 4.02 12.00
C SER A 473 38.31 3.30 12.34
N CYS A 474 38.39 2.66 13.51
CA CYS A 474 39.58 1.99 14.01
C CYS A 474 39.74 0.52 13.55
N ASN A 475 38.79 -0.04 12.79
CA ASN A 475 38.87 -1.41 12.29
C ASN A 475 38.56 -1.52 10.78
N PRO A 476 39.56 -1.37 9.88
CA PRO A 476 39.36 -1.52 8.44
C PRO A 476 39.22 -2.99 7.99
N LYS A 477 39.19 -3.96 8.91
CA LYS A 477 38.97 -5.39 8.61
C LYS A 477 37.73 -5.92 9.31
N GLY A 478 36.58 -5.32 9.01
CA GLY A 478 35.34 -5.72 9.66
C GLY A 478 34.06 -5.55 8.87
N PHE A 479 34.01 -4.83 7.75
CA PHE A 479 32.78 -4.72 6.96
C PHE A 479 33.11 -4.55 5.48
N SER A 480 32.95 -5.62 4.68
CA SER A 480 33.05 -5.48 3.24
C SER A 480 31.87 -4.61 2.74
N PRO A 481 32.10 -3.57 1.93
CA PRO A 481 31.03 -2.75 1.33
C PRO A 481 30.09 -3.51 0.37
N ARG A 482 30.26 -4.83 0.22
CA ARG A 482 29.49 -5.69 -0.68
C ARG A 482 28.11 -6.09 -0.14
N ARG A 483 27.82 -5.89 1.15
CA ARG A 483 26.52 -6.28 1.76
C ARG A 483 25.51 -5.12 1.79
N LEU A 484 25.97 -3.86 1.95
CA LEU A 484 25.14 -2.67 1.87
C LEU A 484 24.69 -2.33 0.43
N ARG A 485 25.47 -2.73 -0.58
CA ARG A 485 25.01 -2.68 -1.98
C ARG A 485 23.86 -3.63 -2.26
N ARG A 486 23.69 -4.73 -1.52
CA ARG A 486 22.57 -5.67 -1.74
C ARG A 486 21.23 -5.19 -1.16
N LEU A 487 21.25 -4.33 -0.14
CA LEU A 487 20.03 -3.78 0.46
C LEU A 487 19.59 -2.45 -0.19
N THR A 488 20.51 -1.72 -0.81
CA THR A 488 20.19 -0.51 -1.60
C THR A 488 19.95 -0.80 -3.08
N GLN A 489 20.45 -1.94 -3.61
CA GLN A 489 20.13 -2.40 -4.97
C GLN A 489 18.83 -3.21 -5.07
N SER A 490 18.21 -3.64 -3.97
CA SER A 490 16.83 -4.17 -4.00
C SER A 490 15.76 -3.08 -4.03
N ALA A 491 16.15 -1.80 -3.93
CA ALA A 491 15.25 -0.64 -3.97
C ALA A 491 15.52 0.30 -5.16
N SER A 492 16.43 -0.04 -6.09
CA SER A 492 16.68 0.77 -7.29
C SER A 492 17.28 -0.05 -8.44
N PHE A 493 16.45 -0.84 -9.12
CA PHE A 493 16.76 -1.28 -10.49
C PHE A 493 15.50 -1.28 -11.33
N HIS A 494 15.25 -0.20 -12.05
CA HIS A 494 15.09 -0.20 -13.50
C HIS A 494 15.12 1.24 -14.00
N ASN A 495 16.33 1.75 -14.22
CA ASN A 495 16.52 2.80 -15.19
C ASN A 495 17.87 2.62 -15.91
N ASN A 496 17.74 2.13 -17.14
CA ASN A 496 18.44 2.51 -18.37
C ASN A 496 19.96 2.31 -18.56
N SER A 497 20.21 1.67 -19.72
CA SER A 497 21.10 2.10 -20.82
C SER A 497 22.63 2.02 -20.69
N LEU A 498 23.17 1.19 -21.59
CA LEU A 498 24.38 1.34 -22.43
C LEU A 498 25.77 1.50 -21.76
N PRO A 499 26.81 0.79 -22.25
CA PRO A 499 28.18 0.95 -21.77
C PRO A 499 28.94 2.05 -22.54
N PRO A 500 29.88 2.78 -21.90
CA PRO A 500 30.91 3.48 -22.63
C PRO A 500 32.25 2.72 -22.64
N GLU A 501 32.89 2.92 -23.78
CA GLU A 501 34.27 2.68 -24.20
C GLU A 501 35.35 2.77 -23.11
N ASN A 502 36.27 1.81 -23.14
CA ASN A 502 37.63 1.99 -22.62
C ASN A 502 38.60 1.99 -23.79
N ALA A 503 39.15 3.16 -24.07
CA ALA A 503 40.35 3.35 -24.87
C ALA A 503 41.59 3.34 -23.97
N ASN A 504 42.65 2.72 -24.51
CA ASN A 504 44.08 2.89 -24.20
C ASN A 504 44.61 2.27 -22.89
N ALA A 505 45.82 1.73 -22.81
CA ALA A 505 46.85 1.30 -23.77
C ALA A 505 47.99 0.69 -22.92
N ALA A 506 48.86 -0.07 -23.58
CA ALA A 506 50.24 -0.41 -23.24
C ALA A 506 50.53 -1.80 -22.62
N GLN A 507 51.36 -2.51 -23.40
CA GLN A 507 52.10 -3.78 -23.22
C GLN A 507 51.39 -5.06 -23.63
#